data_AF-A0A3B9HTU8-F1
#
_entry.id   AF-A0A3B9HTU8-F1
#
_cell.length_a   1.000
_cell.length_b   1.000
_cell.length_c   1.000
_cell.angle_alpha   90.00
_cell.angle_beta   90.00
_cell.angle_gamma   90.00
#
_symmetry.space_group_name_H-M   'P 1'
#
loop_
_entity.id
_entity.type
_entity.pdbx_description
1 polymer ?
#
loop_
_entity_poly.entity_id
_entity_poly.type
_entity_poly.pdbx_seq_one_letter_code
_entity_poly.pdbx_strand_id
1 'polypeptide(L)'
;ATSTAAINPLPASTVALATDTSTVPDLRGKSLRQAMLLVNRLELKAVFEGNGIVTGQTPQPGRPVPDTKILKITLSPEPVN
;
A
#
# COMPACT_ATOMS: atom_id res chain seq x y z
N ALA A 1 -8.46 34.27 -35.24
CA ALA A 1 -9.40 33.43 -34.48
C ALA A 1 -8.66 32.89 -33.27
N THR A 2 -8.88 33.51 -32.12
CA THR A 2 -8.22 33.19 -30.85
C THR A 2 -9.02 32.08 -30.18
N SER A 3 -8.48 30.86 -30.12
CA SER A 3 -9.12 29.76 -29.39
C SER A 3 -8.62 29.79 -27.95
N THR A 4 -9.51 30.26 -27.07
CA THR A 4 -9.43 30.14 -25.61
C THR A 4 -9.86 28.72 -25.23
N ALA A 5 -9.07 28.00 -24.43
CA ALA A 5 -9.52 26.78 -23.74
C ALA A 5 -8.56 26.37 -22.61
N ALA A 6 -9.16 26.00 -21.48
CA ALA A 6 -8.62 25.28 -20.32
C ALA A 6 -7.78 26.06 -19.29
N ILE A 7 -8.50 26.82 -18.45
CA ILE A 7 -8.24 26.79 -17.01
C ILE A 7 -8.70 25.43 -16.44
N ASN A 8 -7.79 24.64 -15.86
CA ASN A 8 -8.12 23.85 -14.67
C ASN A 8 -6.83 23.45 -13.92
N PRO A 9 -6.75 23.70 -12.59
CA PRO A 9 -5.54 23.48 -11.81
C PRO A 9 -5.49 22.03 -11.31
N LEU A 10 -4.32 21.38 -11.37
CA LEU A 10 -4.02 20.27 -10.48
C LEU A 10 -2.99 20.69 -9.42
N PRO A 11 -3.29 20.45 -8.13
CA PRO A 11 -2.63 21.06 -7.00
C PRO A 11 -1.32 20.36 -6.62
N ALA A 12 -0.46 21.15 -5.97
CA ALA A 12 0.58 20.78 -5.00
C ALA A 12 0.95 19.29 -4.86
N SER A 13 2.16 18.94 -5.27
CA SER A 13 2.94 17.90 -4.60
C SER A 13 4.41 18.30 -4.51
N THR A 14 4.66 19.54 -4.12
CA THR A 14 5.86 19.86 -3.32
C THR A 14 5.49 19.51 -1.89
N VAL A 15 5.99 18.39 -1.38
CA VAL A 15 6.68 18.19 -0.09
C VAL A 15 6.73 16.67 0.15
N ALA A 16 7.92 16.08 0.12
CA ALA A 16 8.21 14.89 0.91
C ALA A 16 9.73 14.84 1.17
N LEU A 17 10.18 15.79 2.00
CA LEU A 17 11.34 15.57 2.87
C LEU A 17 10.92 14.53 3.91
N ALA A 18 11.50 13.34 3.90
CA ALA A 18 11.62 12.49 5.10
C ALA A 18 12.61 11.36 4.84
N THR A 19 13.79 11.55 5.40
CA THR A 19 14.81 10.58 5.77
C THR A 19 14.17 9.34 6.42
N ASP A 20 14.77 8.16 6.20
CA ASP A 20 14.41 6.88 6.83
C ASP A 20 13.12 6.21 6.32
N THR A 21 13.06 5.98 5.01
CA THR A 21 11.98 5.26 4.33
C THR A 21 11.91 3.78 4.74
N SER A 22 11.28 3.50 5.88
CA SER A 22 10.56 2.25 6.07
C SER A 22 9.38 2.30 5.10
N THR A 23 9.58 1.78 3.89
CA THR A 23 8.53 1.70 2.86
C THR A 23 7.63 0.51 3.11
N VAL A 24 6.37 0.66 2.75
CA VAL A 24 5.40 -0.43 2.80
C VAL A 24 5.89 -1.57 1.89
N PRO A 25 6.15 -2.78 2.44
CA PRO A 25 6.55 -3.92 1.62
C PRO A 25 5.40 -4.32 0.69
N ASP A 26 5.74 -4.76 -0.53
CA ASP A 26 4.77 -5.36 -1.43
C ASP A 26 4.50 -6.80 -1.03
N LEU A 27 3.26 -7.04 -0.61
CA LEU A 27 2.76 -8.32 -0.13
C LEU A 27 1.68 -8.84 -1.08
N ARG A 28 1.33 -8.09 -2.14
CA ARG A 28 0.36 -8.51 -3.17
C ARG A 28 0.86 -9.76 -3.89
N GLY A 29 -0.07 -10.69 -4.14
CA GLY A 29 0.26 -11.99 -4.73
C GLY A 29 1.02 -12.95 -3.81
N LYS A 30 1.31 -12.56 -2.55
CA LYS A 30 1.81 -13.51 -1.54
C LYS A 30 0.67 -14.13 -0.77
N SER A 31 0.93 -15.33 -0.24
CA SER A 31 0.04 -15.97 0.73
C SER A 31 0.10 -15.25 2.08
N LEU A 32 -0.98 -15.34 2.87
CA LEU A 32 -1.03 -14.80 4.24
C LEU A 32 0.23 -15.15 5.05
N ARG A 33 0.67 -16.40 4.99
CA ARG A 33 1.85 -16.88 5.72
C ARG A 33 3.14 -16.18 5.28
N GLN A 34 3.37 -16.06 3.97
CA GLN A 34 4.55 -15.37 3.44
C GLN A 34 4.52 -13.88 3.77
N ALA A 35 3.35 -13.26 3.64
CA ALA A 35 3.20 -11.85 3.96
C ALA A 35 3.43 -11.58 5.45
N MET A 36 2.88 -12.43 6.32
CA MET A 36 3.07 -12.35 7.76
C MET A 36 4.54 -12.54 8.17
N LEU A 37 5.26 -13.48 7.53
CA LEU A 37 6.69 -13.67 7.77
C LEU A 37 7.50 -12.41 7.41
N LEU A 38 7.24 -11.80 6.25
CA LEU A 38 7.93 -10.57 5.83
C LEU A 38 7.67 -9.40 6.79
N VAL A 39 6.40 -9.20 7.15
CA VAL A 39 5.98 -8.16 8.09
C VAL A 39 6.66 -8.36 9.45
N ASN A 40 6.71 -9.60 9.94
CA ASN A 40 7.35 -9.94 11.21
C ASN A 40 8.87 -9.74 11.16
N ARG A 41 9.53 -10.11 10.05
CA ARG A 41 10.97 -9.88 9.81
C ARG A 41 11.36 -8.40 9.81
N LEU A 42 10.42 -7.53 9.44
CA LEU A 42 10.59 -6.08 9.36
C LEU A 42 10.15 -5.36 10.64
N GLU A 43 9.72 -6.10 11.67
CA GLU A 43 9.12 -5.56 12.90
C GLU A 43 7.94 -4.59 12.62
N LEU A 44 7.23 -4.85 11.53
CA LEU A 44 6.03 -4.12 11.12
C LEU A 44 4.79 -4.85 11.65
N LYS A 45 3.66 -4.15 11.69
CA LYS A 45 2.35 -4.75 11.96
C LYS A 45 1.51 -4.72 10.70
N ALA A 46 0.85 -5.82 10.38
CA ALA A 46 -0.13 -5.83 9.31
C ALA A 46 -1.39 -6.55 9.78
N VAL A 47 -2.53 -5.94 9.49
CA VAL A 47 -3.87 -6.46 9.73
C VAL A 47 -4.31 -7.14 8.45
N PHE A 48 -4.35 -8.46 8.49
CA PHE A 48 -4.81 -9.30 7.39
C PHE A 48 -6.32 -9.53 7.54
N GLU A 49 -7.12 -9.06 6.59
CA GLU A 49 -8.57 -9.24 6.53
C GLU A 49 -8.93 -10.22 5.41
N GLY A 50 -9.42 -11.40 5.78
CA GLY A 50 -9.78 -12.47 4.86
C GLY A 50 -8.79 -13.63 4.90
N ASN A 51 -8.89 -14.54 3.92
CA ASN A 51 -8.13 -15.78 3.86
C ASN A 51 -7.66 -16.03 2.42
N GLY A 52 -6.49 -16.66 2.21
CA GLY A 52 -6.00 -16.98 0.85
C GLY A 52 -4.87 -16.07 0.38
N ILE A 53 -5.06 -15.43 -0.78
CA ILE A 53 -4.05 -14.61 -1.45
C ILE A 53 -4.30 -13.12 -1.17
N VAL A 54 -3.24 -12.36 -0.99
CA VAL A 54 -3.33 -10.90 -0.87
C VAL A 54 -3.77 -10.31 -2.21
N THR A 55 -5.00 -9.81 -2.25
CA THR A 55 -5.60 -9.13 -3.40
C THR A 55 -5.41 -7.61 -3.32
N GLY A 56 -5.29 -7.08 -2.10
CA GLY A 56 -5.11 -5.65 -1.87
C GLY A 56 -4.29 -5.35 -0.62
N GLN A 57 -3.61 -4.20 -0.63
CA GLN A 57 -2.95 -3.66 0.55
C GLN A 57 -3.10 -2.15 0.59
N THR A 58 -3.26 -1.62 1.80
CA THR A 58 -3.37 -0.20 2.10
C THR A 58 -2.49 0.08 3.32
N PRO A 59 -1.47 0.96 3.22
CA PRO A 59 -1.11 1.82 2.08
C PRO A 59 -0.50 1.04 0.89
N GLN A 60 -0.41 1.70 -0.28
CA GLN A 60 0.25 1.13 -1.46
C GLN A 60 1.72 0.76 -1.16
N PRO A 61 2.26 -0.31 -1.74
CA PRO A 61 3.66 -0.63 -1.59
C PRO A 61 4.57 0.44 -2.17
N GLY A 62 5.72 0.63 -1.51
CA GLY A 62 6.62 1.73 -1.81
C GLY A 62 6.17 3.09 -1.27
N ARG A 63 5.00 3.20 -0.62
CA ARG A 63 4.64 4.40 0.15
C ARG A 63 5.29 4.39 1.54
N PRO A 64 5.44 5.56 2.18
CA PRO A 64 5.86 5.65 3.57
C PRO A 64 4.88 4.86 4.45
N VAL A 65 5.41 3.97 5.28
CA VAL A 65 4.61 3.30 6.30
C VAL A 65 4.18 4.38 7.31
N PRO A 66 2.90 4.41 7.77
CA PRO A 66 2.49 5.32 8.83
C PRO A 66 3.36 5.14 10.08
N ASP A 67 3.49 6.18 10.91
CA ASP A 67 4.30 6.16 12.15
C ASP A 67 3.97 4.98 13.07
N THR A 68 2.73 4.50 13.02
CA THR A 68 2.24 3.34 13.78
C THR A 68 2.73 1.99 13.24
N LYS A 69 3.35 1.96 12.06
CA LYS A 69 3.80 0.75 11.36
C LYS A 69 2.70 -0.29 11.11
N ILE A 70 1.43 0.14 11.07
CA ILE A 70 0.27 -0.73 10.85
C ILE A 70 -0.19 -0.64 9.39
N LEU A 71 -0.21 -1.78 8.70
CA LEU A 71 -0.72 -1.92 7.34
C LEU A 71 -2.04 -2.69 7.35
N LYS A 72 -2.97 -2.35 6.46
CA LYS A 72 -4.21 -3.11 6.26
C LYS A 72 -4.10 -3.89 4.95
N ILE A 73 -4.26 -5.20 5.02
CA ILE A 73 -4.08 -6.12 3.90
C ILE A 73 -5.38 -6.88 3.71
N THR A 74 -5.93 -6.81 2.51
CA THR A 74 -7.14 -7.52 2.14
C THR A 74 -6.74 -8.77 1.39
N LEU A 75 -7.24 -9.90 1.88
CA LEU A 75 -7.05 -11.21 1.29
C LEU A 75 -8.40 -11.73 0.85
N SER A 76 -8.41 -12.33 -0.33
CA SER A 76 -9.61 -12.98 -0.84
C SER A 76 -9.31 -14.45 -1.07
N PRO A 77 -10.16 -15.36 -0.57
CA PRO A 77 -10.09 -16.74 -1.00
C PRO A 77 -10.57 -16.74 -2.44
N GLU A 78 -9.80 -17.37 -3.32
CA GLU A 78 -10.27 -17.61 -4.68
C GLU A 78 -11.62 -18.33 -4.58
N PRO A 79 -12.70 -17.82 -5.19
CA PRO A 79 -13.98 -18.49 -5.17
C PRO A 79 -13.80 -19.81 -5.89
N VAL A 80 -13.95 -20.92 -5.15
CA VAL A 80 -14.05 -22.26 -5.73
C VAL A 80 -15.27 -22.25 -6.66
N ASN A 81 -15.00 -22.25 -7.97
CA ASN A 81 -16.02 -22.44 -9.00
C ASN A 81 -15.93 -23.87 -9.54
#